data_AF-A0A2E9MZK3-F1
#
_entry.id   AF-A0A2E9MZK3-F1
#
_cell.length_a   1.000
_cell.length_b   1.000
_cell.length_c   1.000
_cell.angle_alpha   90.00
_cell.angle_beta   90.00
_cell.angle_gamma   90.00
#
_symmetry.space_group_name_H-M   'P 1'
#
loop_
_entity.id
_entity.type
_entity.pdbx_description
1 polymer ?
#
loop_
_entity_poly.entity_id
_entity_poly.type
_entity_poly.pdbx_seq_one_letter_code
_entity_poly.pdbx_strand_id
1 'polypeptide(L)'
;MTALLEGIDQLWEQIELRGMQDKVTIVIGSDFGRTPFYNEGNGKDHWNITSTIAMGAGITGNRIIGATNENFEALKLNTSTLQPDDNGIIITPQHVHRSLPDFLGIQDDLDKLFPIGVEKLDLFS
;
A
#
# COMPACT_ATOMS: atom_id res chain seq x y z
N MET A 1 7.10 -6.36 18.08
CA MET A 1 6.40 -6.47 16.78
C MET A 1 5.10 -7.27 16.87
N THR A 2 4.91 -8.10 17.91
CA THR A 2 3.67 -8.84 18.17
C THR A 2 2.47 -7.93 18.46
N ALA A 3 2.63 -6.91 19.30
CA ALA A 3 1.51 -6.03 19.70
C ALA A 3 0.79 -5.32 18.54
N LEU A 4 1.50 -4.95 17.46
CA LEU A 4 0.86 -4.33 16.29
C LEU A 4 0.00 -5.35 15.53
N LEU A 5 0.56 -6.54 15.27
CA LEU A 5 -0.14 -7.59 14.53
C LEU A 5 -1.33 -8.13 15.35
N GLU A 6 -1.14 -8.34 16.65
CA GLU A 6 -2.22 -8.67 17.59
C GLU A 6 -3.30 -7.58 17.61
N GLY A 7 -2.92 -6.30 17.58
CA GLY A 7 -3.87 -5.19 17.51
C GLY A 7 -4.70 -5.17 16.22
N ILE A 8 -4.09 -5.50 15.07
CA ILE A 8 -4.78 -5.59 13.78
C ILE A 8 -5.76 -6.77 13.77
N ASP A 9 -5.32 -7.92 14.28
CA ASP A 9 -6.14 -9.12 14.41
C ASP A 9 -7.35 -8.87 15.32
N GLN A 10 -7.13 -8.31 16.51
CA GLN A 10 -8.19 -7.92 17.42
C GLN A 10 -9.15 -6.90 16.79
N LEU A 11 -8.64 -5.90 16.05
CA LEU A 11 -9.50 -4.95 15.33
C LEU A 11 -10.42 -5.67 14.34
N TRP A 12 -9.87 -6.63 13.58
CA TRP A 12 -10.66 -7.39 12.61
C TRP A 12 -11.71 -8.28 13.28
N GLU A 13 -11.34 -9.03 14.34
CA GLU A 13 -12.29 -9.82 15.13
C GLU A 13 -13.46 -8.96 15.63
N GLN A 14 -13.16 -7.74 16.12
CA GLN A 14 -14.18 -6.81 16.59
C GLN A 14 -15.10 -6.31 15.47
N ILE A 15 -14.59 -6.15 14.25
CA ILE A 15 -15.40 -5.78 13.08
C ILE A 15 -16.34 -6.93 12.69
N GLU A 16 -15.84 -8.17 12.64
CA GLU A 16 -16.64 -9.36 12.34
C GLU A 16 -17.73 -9.60 13.39
N LEU A 17 -17.39 -9.49 14.68
CA LEU A 17 -18.34 -9.63 15.79
C LEU A 17 -19.51 -8.63 15.72
N ARG A 18 -19.31 -7.50 15.04
CA ARG A 18 -20.33 -6.46 14.82
C ARG A 18 -21.05 -6.59 13.47
N GLY A 19 -20.72 -7.60 12.66
CA GLY A 19 -21.29 -7.77 11.33
C GLY A 19 -20.91 -6.63 10.36
N MET A 20 -19.73 -6.05 10.53
CA MET A 20 -19.26 -4.88 9.79
C MET A 20 -18.20 -5.19 8.73
N GLN A 21 -17.82 -6.46 8.56
CA GLN A 21 -16.76 -6.89 7.63
C GLN A 21 -17.00 -6.45 6.18
N ASP A 22 -18.27 -6.37 5.76
CA ASP A 22 -18.68 -5.93 4.42
C ASP A 22 -18.82 -4.40 4.30
N LYS A 23 -18.49 -3.64 5.35
CA LYS A 23 -18.65 -2.19 5.43
C LYS A 23 -17.39 -1.43 5.84
N VAL A 24 -16.36 -2.13 6.30
CA VAL A 24 -15.13 -1.51 6.80
C VAL A 24 -13.95 -1.95 5.94
N THR A 25 -13.25 -0.97 5.38
CA THR A 25 -11.93 -1.13 4.77
C THR A 25 -10.87 -0.64 5.75
N ILE A 26 -9.80 -1.42 5.93
CA ILE A 26 -8.64 -1.06 6.74
C ILE A 26 -7.45 -0.88 5.79
N VAL A 27 -6.75 0.25 5.90
CA VAL A 27 -5.50 0.50 5.19
C VAL A 27 -4.41 0.82 6.22
N ILE A 28 -3.30 0.10 6.13
CA ILE A 28 -2.18 0.17 7.08
C ILE A 28 -0.92 0.43 6.26
N GLY A 29 -0.24 1.53 6.52
CA GLY A 29 0.98 1.90 5.80
C GLY A 29 2.10 2.33 6.76
N SER A 30 3.33 2.21 6.28
CA SER A 30 4.50 2.84 6.91
C SER A 30 5.01 3.98 6.01
N ASP A 31 5.47 5.08 6.60
CA ASP A 31 5.95 6.24 5.84
C ASP A 31 7.31 5.97 5.17
N PHE A 32 8.16 5.16 5.80
CA PHE A 32 9.49 4.80 5.29
C PHE A 32 9.92 3.41 5.77
N GLY A 33 10.86 2.82 5.04
CA GLY A 33 11.60 1.63 5.45
C GLY A 33 12.94 1.97 6.08
N ARG A 34 13.76 0.94 6.31
CA ARG A 34 15.13 1.07 6.79
C ARG A 34 16.08 0.36 5.84
N THR A 35 17.28 0.91 5.67
CA THR A 35 18.32 0.29 4.85
C THR A 35 18.56 -1.17 5.26
N PRO A 36 18.81 -2.07 4.29
CA PRO A 36 19.21 -3.44 4.63
C PRO A 36 20.64 -3.48 5.20
N PHE A 37 21.46 -2.45 4.95
CA PHE A 37 22.83 -2.28 5.43
C PHE A 37 22.97 -1.23 6.55
N TYR A 38 24.10 -1.28 7.27
CA TYR A 38 24.47 -0.29 8.28
C TYR A 38 25.20 0.90 7.63
N ASN A 39 24.98 2.10 8.16
CA ASN A 39 25.75 3.30 7.82
C ASN A 39 27.07 3.36 8.60
N GLU A 40 27.90 4.38 8.32
CA GLU A 40 29.20 4.57 8.99
C GLU A 40 29.09 4.75 10.51
N GLY A 41 27.93 5.15 11.01
CA GLY A 41 27.62 5.30 12.43
C GLY A 41 27.11 4.03 13.11
N ASN A 42 27.17 2.86 12.45
CA ASN A 42 26.57 1.60 12.91
C ASN A 42 25.04 1.67 13.13
N GLY A 43 24.36 2.60 12.44
CA GLY A 43 22.90 2.74 12.44
C GLY A 43 22.27 2.32 11.10
N LYS A 44 20.94 2.45 10.99
CA LYS A 44 20.19 2.24 9.75
C LYS A 44 19.48 3.51 9.30
N ASP A 45 19.69 3.89 8.05
CA ASP A 45 19.11 5.11 7.48
C ASP A 45 17.66 4.92 7.08
N HIS A 46 16.97 6.03 6.81
CA HIS A 46 15.65 6.00 6.18
C HIS A 46 15.78 5.44 4.76
N TRP A 47 14.82 4.60 4.39
CA TRP A 47 14.72 4.01 3.06
C TRP A 47 13.38 4.37 2.44
N ASN A 48 13.37 4.75 1.17
CA ASN A 48 12.17 5.19 0.46
C ASN A 48 11.27 4.02 0.02
N ILE A 49 11.66 2.78 0.27
CA ILE A 49 10.84 1.59 0.01
C ILE A 49 10.12 1.19 1.29
N THR A 50 8.80 1.06 1.21
CA THR A 50 7.88 0.76 2.30
C THR A 50 6.79 -0.21 1.82
N SER A 51 5.86 -0.58 2.71
CA SER A 51 4.72 -1.43 2.38
C SER A 51 3.40 -0.83 2.86
N THR A 52 2.31 -1.28 2.23
CA THR A 52 0.94 -0.98 2.63
C THR A 52 0.14 -2.27 2.56
N ILE A 53 -0.71 -2.48 3.56
CA ILE A 53 -1.68 -3.57 3.61
C ILE A 53 -3.06 -2.92 3.50
N ALA A 54 -3.90 -3.46 2.63
CA ALA A 54 -5.32 -3.13 2.56
C ALA A 54 -6.13 -4.41 2.75
N MET A 55 -7.22 -4.33 3.51
CA MET A 55 -8.12 -5.46 3.77
C MET A 55 -9.53 -5.00 4.11
N GLY A 56 -10.48 -5.94 4.08
CA GLY A 56 -11.88 -5.70 4.43
C GLY A 56 -12.75 -5.41 3.21
N ALA A 57 -13.83 -4.68 3.43
CA ALA A 57 -14.87 -4.43 2.44
C ALA A 57 -14.30 -3.92 1.11
N GLY A 58 -14.72 -4.54 0.01
CA GLY A 58 -14.33 -4.17 -1.36
C GLY A 58 -12.91 -4.55 -1.78
N ILE A 59 -12.01 -4.89 -0.85
CA ILE A 59 -10.62 -5.24 -1.18
C ILE A 59 -10.54 -6.67 -1.73
N THR A 60 -9.91 -6.82 -2.90
CA THR A 60 -9.51 -8.14 -3.40
C THR A 60 -8.32 -8.65 -2.61
N GLY A 61 -8.60 -9.53 -1.65
CA GLY A 61 -7.60 -10.20 -0.82
C GLY A 61 -6.73 -11.21 -1.59
N ASN A 62 -5.82 -11.87 -0.88
CA ASN A 62 -4.89 -12.87 -1.44
C ASN A 62 -4.05 -12.37 -2.62
N ARG A 63 -3.70 -11.08 -2.60
CA ARG A 63 -2.88 -10.45 -3.64
C ARG A 63 -1.68 -9.75 -3.04
N ILE A 64 -0.54 -9.87 -3.73
CA ILE A 64 0.67 -9.11 -3.48
C ILE A 64 0.96 -8.32 -4.75
N ILE A 65 1.10 -7.00 -4.61
CA ILE A 65 1.49 -6.10 -5.69
C ILE A 65 2.83 -5.48 -5.30
N GLY A 66 3.79 -5.52 -6.23
CA GLY A 66 5.14 -5.04 -5.99
C GLY A 66 6.09 -6.13 -5.54
N ALA A 67 7.37 -5.87 -5.75
CA ALA A 67 8.48 -6.73 -5.38
C ALA A 67 9.74 -5.88 -5.21
N THR A 68 10.76 -6.44 -4.57
CA THR A 68 12.08 -5.81 -4.42
C THR A 68 13.17 -6.76 -4.88
N ASN A 69 14.31 -6.22 -5.31
CA ASN A 69 15.53 -7.00 -5.60
C ASN A 69 16.33 -7.30 -4.32
N GLU A 70 17.51 -7.94 -4.45
CA GLU A 70 18.38 -8.25 -3.30
C GLU A 70 18.86 -7.01 -2.53
N ASN A 71 18.82 -5.82 -3.13
CA ASN A 71 19.21 -4.55 -2.52
C ASN A 71 18.02 -3.82 -1.86
N PHE A 72 16.85 -4.44 -1.80
CA PHE A 72 15.61 -3.84 -1.29
C PHE A 72 15.17 -2.61 -2.10
N GLU A 73 15.47 -2.60 -3.40
CA GLU A 73 14.99 -1.59 -4.34
C GLU A 73 13.72 -2.09 -5.03
N ALA A 74 12.73 -1.22 -5.23
CA ALA A 74 11.48 -1.60 -5.87
C ALA A 74 11.70 -2.04 -7.33
N LEU A 75 11.05 -3.12 -7.72
CA LEU A 75 10.94 -3.52 -9.13
C LEU A 75 9.85 -2.72 -9.83
N LYS A 76 10.05 -2.47 -11.12
CA LYS A 76 9.04 -1.86 -11.97
C LYS A 76 7.92 -2.83 -12.27
N LEU A 77 6.70 -2.33 -12.34
CA LEU A 77 5.50 -3.10 -12.66
C LEU A 77 4.81 -2.58 -13.91
N ASN A 78 4.24 -3.50 -14.67
CA ASN A 78 3.30 -3.15 -15.73
C ASN A 78 2.02 -2.58 -15.12
N THR A 79 1.53 -1.45 -15.64
CA THR A 79 0.40 -0.71 -15.05
C THR A 79 -0.95 -1.41 -15.21
N SER A 80 -1.07 -2.32 -16.18
CA SER A 80 -2.32 -3.06 -16.43
C SER A 80 -2.35 -4.40 -15.71
N THR A 81 -1.22 -5.10 -15.61
CA THR A 81 -1.16 -6.45 -15.01
C THR A 81 -0.64 -6.46 -13.58
N LEU A 82 0.00 -5.37 -13.15
CA LEU A 82 0.67 -5.22 -11.86
C LEU A 82 1.76 -6.29 -11.59
N GLN A 83 2.27 -6.90 -12.66
CA GLN A 83 3.38 -7.85 -12.61
C GLN A 83 4.72 -7.16 -12.91
N PRO A 84 5.86 -7.69 -12.43
CA PRO A 84 7.18 -7.17 -12.76
C PRO A 84 7.42 -7.03 -14.26
N ASP A 85 7.89 -5.85 -14.68
CA ASP A 85 8.17 -5.49 -16.08
C ASP A 85 9.22 -4.38 -16.13
N ASP A 86 10.35 -4.62 -16.78
CA ASP A 86 11.46 -3.65 -16.88
C ASP A 86 11.08 -2.36 -17.62
N ASN A 87 10.02 -2.40 -18.44
CA ASN A 87 9.44 -1.26 -19.14
C ASN A 87 8.29 -0.60 -18.37
N GLY A 88 7.95 -1.13 -17.20
CA GLY A 88 6.90 -0.62 -16.33
C GLY A 88 7.33 0.60 -15.51
N ILE A 89 6.58 0.85 -14.43
CA ILE A 89 6.81 1.97 -13.50
C ILE A 89 7.13 1.48 -12.10
N ILE A 90 7.77 2.34 -11.30
CA ILE A 90 7.85 2.11 -9.86
C ILE A 90 6.55 2.58 -9.22
N ILE A 91 5.88 1.68 -8.51
CA ILE A 91 4.72 2.04 -7.69
C ILE A 91 5.21 2.83 -6.48
N THR A 92 4.56 3.95 -6.21
CA THR A 92 4.91 4.88 -5.12
C THR A 92 3.70 5.14 -4.24
N PRO A 93 3.86 5.73 -3.05
CA PRO A 93 2.72 6.14 -2.22
C PRO A 93 1.72 7.04 -2.95
N GLN A 94 2.17 7.84 -3.93
CA GLN A 94 1.27 8.66 -4.75
C GLN A 94 0.24 7.81 -5.49
N HIS A 95 0.61 6.63 -5.98
CA HIS A 95 -0.31 5.72 -6.65
C HIS A 95 -1.35 5.16 -5.68
N VAL A 96 -0.94 4.80 -4.46
CA VAL A 96 -1.87 4.35 -3.40
C VAL A 96 -2.88 5.46 -3.08
N HIS A 97 -2.40 6.69 -2.88
CA HIS A 97 -3.27 7.84 -2.61
C HIS A 97 -4.12 8.26 -3.81
N ARG A 98 -3.67 8.00 -5.04
CA ARG A 98 -4.46 8.24 -6.26
C ARG A 98 -5.59 7.22 -6.40
N SER A 99 -5.32 5.96 -6.12
CA SER A 99 -6.27 4.85 -6.29
C SER A 99 -7.31 4.77 -5.17
N LEU A 100 -7.01 5.27 -3.98
CA LEU A 100 -7.89 5.11 -2.82
C LEU A 100 -9.23 5.87 -2.95
N PRO A 101 -9.28 7.14 -3.41
CA PRO A 101 -10.54 7.84 -3.63
C PRO A 101 -11.45 7.14 -4.65
N ASP A 102 -10.87 6.65 -5.76
CA ASP A 102 -11.59 5.91 -6.80
C ASP A 102 -12.22 4.64 -6.20
N PHE A 103 -11.42 3.88 -5.43
CA PHE A 103 -11.88 2.70 -4.71
C PHE A 103 -13.01 3.00 -3.72
N LEU A 104 -12.92 4.11 -2.98
CA LEU A 104 -13.92 4.54 -2.01
C LEU A 104 -15.16 5.21 -2.65
N GLY A 105 -15.18 5.38 -3.98
CA GLY A 105 -16.26 6.07 -4.69
C GLY A 105 -16.38 7.55 -4.34
N ILE A 106 -15.29 8.19 -3.91
CA ILE A 106 -15.24 9.62 -3.60
C ILE A 106 -15.12 10.41 -4.91
N GLN A 107 -16.06 11.31 -5.17
CA GLN A 107 -16.19 12.00 -6.47
C GLN A 107 -15.05 13.01 -6.77
N ASP A 108 -14.76 13.15 -8.06
CA ASP A 108 -13.64 13.85 -8.72
C ASP A 108 -13.44 15.35 -8.40
N ASP A 109 -14.32 16.01 -7.66
CA ASP A 109 -14.16 17.45 -7.41
C ASP A 109 -12.93 17.76 -6.54
N LEU A 110 -12.49 16.80 -5.72
CA LEU A 110 -11.24 16.89 -4.97
C LEU A 110 -10.01 16.76 -5.87
N ASP A 111 -10.06 15.96 -6.93
CA ASP A 111 -8.95 15.80 -7.87
C ASP A 111 -8.61 17.10 -8.60
N LYS A 112 -9.61 17.95 -8.81
CA LYS A 112 -9.42 19.28 -9.39
C LYS A 112 -8.71 20.23 -8.44
N LEU A 113 -8.97 20.11 -7.14
CA LEU A 113 -8.42 20.99 -6.11
C LEU A 113 -7.04 20.52 -5.61
N PHE A 114 -6.83 19.20 -5.54
CA PHE A 114 -5.63 18.56 -5.00
C PHE A 114 -5.14 17.44 -5.93
N PRO A 115 -4.67 17.78 -7.15
CA PRO A 115 -4.28 16.77 -8.13
C PRO A 115 -3.06 15.98 -7.66
N ILE A 116 -3.13 14.66 -7.78
CA ILE A 116 -1.98 13.76 -7.65
C ILE A 116 -1.54 13.36 -9.07
N GLY A 117 -0.37 13.86 -9.49
CA GLY A 117 0.13 13.78 -10.86
C GLY A 117 0.75 12.43 -11.25
N VAL A 118 0.05 11.32 -10.98
CA VAL A 118 0.43 9.96 -11.40
C VAL A 118 -0.74 9.27 -12.10
N GLU A 119 -0.46 8.22 -12.86
CA GLU A 119 -1.47 7.38 -13.47
C GLU A 119 -2.37 6.70 -12.42
N LYS A 120 -3.62 6.45 -12.80
CA LYS A 120 -4.56 5.66 -12.01
C LYS A 120 -4.23 4.18 -12.18
N LEU A 121 -4.11 3.47 -11.05
CA LEU A 121 -3.88 2.03 -11.01
C LEU A 121 -4.98 1.34 -10.21
N ASP A 122 -5.34 0.12 -10.59
CA ASP A 122 -6.31 -0.68 -9.83
C ASP A 122 -5.61 -1.47 -8.72
N LEU A 123 -5.27 -0.79 -7.63
CA LEU A 123 -4.48 -1.38 -6.54
C LEU A 123 -5.31 -2.15 -5.51
N PHE A 124 -6.63 -1.94 -5.48
CA PHE A 124 -7.50 -2.43 -4.40
C PHE A 124 -8.55 -3.45 -4.86
N SER A 125 -9.04 -3.34 -6.09
CA SER A 125 -10.02 -4.25 -6.71
C SER A 125 -9.34 -5.39 -7.45
#